data_AF-A0A9W6X0I6-F1
#
_entry.id   AF-A0A9W6X0I6-F1
#
_cell.length_a   1.000
_cell.length_b   1.000
_cell.length_c   1.000
_cell.angle_alpha   90.00
_cell.angle_beta   90.00
_cell.angle_gamma   90.00
#
_symmetry.space_group_name_H-M   'P 1'
#
loop_
_entity.id
_entity.type
_entity.pdbx_description
1 polymer ?
#
loop_
_entity_poly.entity_id
_entity_poly.type
_entity_poly.pdbx_seq_one_letter_code
_entity_poly.pdbx_strand_id
1 'polypeptide(L)'
;MKVCEEILTKYGYDAANKCGNPIETKARLVPAGDDESVDSSFDYRGALGMLMILATCTRPGLAYALGQLSRFVSKPTTKHVEALKRVLRYLVETTEYGIRYLRGPADGNPIITLYAAEAEYVAACEASMEATAEGNILTEVLAHHTIKPVIGIDSSAAHVMATSPTYSRRTRLIELRWHYVREQVQRGSIEMVTIQGEENPVDAFSKPLDKARLNKLCEMMGIMAAT
;
A
#
# COMPACT_ATOMS: atom_id res chain seq x y z
N MET A 1 3.96 5.01 19.69
CA MET A 1 4.95 5.59 18.74
C MET A 1 4.98 7.10 18.96
N LYS A 2 6.13 7.68 19.35
CA LYS A 2 6.22 9.10 19.78
C LYS A 2 5.58 10.10 18.80
N VAL A 3 5.79 9.93 17.48
CA VAL A 3 5.24 10.85 16.47
C VAL A 3 3.70 10.76 16.35
N CYS A 4 3.12 9.57 16.51
CA CYS A 4 1.66 9.41 16.51
C CYS A 4 1.03 10.11 17.72
N GLU A 5 1.64 9.93 18.90
CA GLU A 5 1.21 10.58 20.15
C GLU A 5 1.31 12.11 20.04
N GLU A 6 2.42 12.65 19.51
CA GLU A 6 2.60 14.10 19.29
C GLU A 6 1.53 14.70 18.36
N ILE A 7 1.17 14.00 17.28
CA ILE A 7 0.12 14.45 16.35
C ILE A 7 -1.24 14.44 17.04
N LEU A 8 -1.56 13.39 17.79
CA LEU A 8 -2.82 13.28 18.52
C LEU A 8 -2.95 14.37 19.58
N THR A 9 -1.90 14.64 20.35
CA THR A 9 -1.89 15.70 21.37
C THR A 9 -2.01 17.08 20.74
N LYS A 10 -1.34 17.33 19.61
CA LYS A 10 -1.41 18.63 18.91
C LYS A 10 -2.83 18.97 18.45
N TYR A 11 -3.60 17.98 17.98
CA TYR A 11 -4.96 18.19 17.49
C TYR A 11 -6.05 17.87 18.53
N GLY A 12 -5.67 17.46 19.75
CA GLY A 12 -6.60 17.15 20.85
C GLY A 12 -7.38 15.85 20.68
N TYR A 13 -6.77 14.82 20.08
CA TYR A 13 -7.39 13.52 19.80
C TYR A 13 -6.98 12.40 20.77
N ASP A 14 -6.24 12.69 21.84
CA ASP A 14 -5.70 11.67 22.76
C ASP A 14 -6.79 10.79 23.41
N ALA A 15 -7.97 11.37 23.69
CA ALA A 15 -9.13 10.69 24.28
C ALA A 15 -10.29 10.54 23.28
N ALA A 16 -10.04 10.68 21.98
CA ALA A 16 -11.09 10.59 20.98
C ALA A 16 -11.61 9.15 20.82
N ASN A 17 -12.88 9.03 20.44
CA ASN A 17 -13.48 7.73 20.14
C ASN A 17 -12.70 7.03 19.02
N LYS A 18 -12.27 5.80 19.28
CA LYS A 18 -11.50 4.98 18.33
C LYS A 18 -12.35 4.61 17.12
N CYS A 19 -11.72 4.46 15.95
CA CYS A 19 -12.39 3.89 14.78
C CYS A 19 -11.49 2.92 14.03
N GLY A 20 -12.08 1.86 13.48
CA GLY A 20 -11.34 0.73 12.91
C GLY A 20 -10.93 0.86 11.44
N ASN A 21 -11.25 1.97 10.76
CA ASN A 21 -10.76 2.22 9.41
C ASN A 21 -10.57 3.73 9.13
N PRO A 22 -9.55 4.11 8.34
CA PRO A 22 -9.17 5.51 8.12
C PRO A 22 -10.12 6.25 7.19
N ILE A 23 -10.85 5.54 6.31
CA ILE A 23 -11.84 6.10 5.39
C ILE A 23 -13.07 5.19 5.35
N GLU A 24 -14.25 5.77 5.15
CA GLU A 24 -15.49 4.99 5.01
C GLU A 24 -15.57 4.32 3.63
N THR A 25 -15.99 3.05 3.62
CA THR A 25 -15.98 2.18 2.42
C THR A 25 -16.84 2.70 1.27
N LYS A 26 -17.88 3.50 1.56
CA LYS A 26 -18.78 4.11 0.56
C LYS A 26 -18.63 5.63 0.46
N ALA A 27 -17.69 6.24 1.19
CA ALA A 27 -17.53 7.69 1.16
C ALA A 27 -16.95 8.12 -0.19
N ARG A 28 -17.77 8.85 -0.97
CA ARG A 28 -17.31 9.54 -2.17
C ARG A 28 -17.04 11.00 -1.80
N LEU A 29 -15.78 11.33 -1.61
CA LEU A 29 -15.35 12.72 -1.46
C LEU A 29 -15.43 13.40 -2.83
N VAL A 30 -16.16 14.50 -2.90
CA VAL A 30 -16.39 15.29 -4.11
C VAL A 30 -15.84 16.69 -3.91
N PRO A 31 -15.36 17.35 -4.99
CA PRO A 31 -14.99 18.76 -4.90
C PRO A 31 -16.13 19.60 -4.34
N ALA A 32 -15.80 20.64 -3.59
CA ALA A 32 -16.78 21.57 -3.05
C ALA A 32 -17.64 22.15 -4.18
N GLY A 33 -18.97 22.08 -4.03
CA GLY A 33 -19.89 22.79 -4.91
C GLY A 33 -19.72 24.30 -4.82
N ASP A 34 -20.33 25.04 -5.75
CA ASP A 34 -20.29 26.51 -5.74
C ASP A 34 -20.91 27.10 -4.46
N ASP A 35 -21.89 26.40 -3.88
CA ASP A 35 -22.58 26.78 -2.63
C ASP A 35 -21.91 26.26 -1.34
N GLU A 36 -20.88 25.40 -1.43
CA GLU A 36 -20.19 24.87 -0.24
C GLU A 36 -19.01 25.78 0.16
N SER A 37 -19.08 26.30 1.40
CA SER A 37 -18.04 27.15 1.99
C SER A 37 -16.83 26.34 2.49
N VAL A 38 -15.66 26.97 2.48
CA VAL A 38 -14.44 26.40 3.07
C VAL A 38 -14.61 26.25 4.58
N ASP A 39 -14.31 25.06 5.10
CA ASP A 39 -14.24 24.83 6.54
C ASP A 39 -12.85 25.21 7.07
N SER A 40 -12.77 26.39 7.68
CA SER A 40 -11.56 26.92 8.33
C SER A 40 -11.50 26.59 9.84
N SER A 41 -12.43 25.78 10.36
CA SER A 41 -12.50 25.45 11.80
C SER A 41 -11.36 24.56 12.27
N PHE A 42 -10.66 23.92 11.35
CA PHE A 42 -9.61 22.95 11.63
C PHE A 42 -8.40 23.20 10.73
N ASP A 43 -7.19 23.04 11.26
CA ASP A 43 -5.95 23.12 10.46
C ASP A 43 -5.80 21.87 9.57
N TYR A 44 -6.60 21.84 8.51
CA TYR A 44 -6.69 20.72 7.58
C TYR A 44 -5.35 20.47 6.90
N ARG A 45 -4.70 21.53 6.41
CA ARG A 45 -3.43 21.43 5.67
C ARG A 45 -2.29 20.96 6.57
N GLY A 46 -2.17 21.53 7.77
CA GLY A 46 -1.13 21.14 8.73
C GLY A 46 -1.32 19.70 9.22
N ALA A 47 -2.56 19.31 9.54
CA ALA A 47 -2.88 17.95 9.96
C ALA A 47 -2.59 16.94 8.84
N LEU A 48 -3.05 17.21 7.62
CA LEU A 48 -2.80 16.35 6.47
C LEU A 48 -1.30 16.19 6.20
N GLY A 49 -0.51 17.27 6.30
CA GLY A 49 0.93 17.23 6.10
C GLY A 49 1.64 16.30 7.09
N MET A 50 1.30 16.41 8.39
CA MET A 50 1.85 15.53 9.43
C MET A 50 1.45 14.07 9.22
N LEU A 51 0.20 13.83 8.84
CA LEU A 51 -0.30 12.50 8.55
C LEU A 51 0.36 11.89 7.30
N MET A 52 0.66 12.70 6.29
CA MET A 52 1.35 12.24 5.08
C MET A 52 2.78 11.80 5.39
N ILE A 53 3.48 12.48 6.31
CA ILE A 53 4.80 12.04 6.79
C ILE A 53 4.69 10.66 7.46
N LEU A 54 3.68 10.45 8.30
CA LEU A 54 3.45 9.12 8.90
C LEU A 54 3.22 8.06 7.82
N ALA A 55 2.41 8.35 6.80
CA ALA A 55 2.11 7.41 5.73
C ALA A 55 3.35 6.99 4.93
N THR A 56 4.24 7.93 4.64
CA THR A 56 5.48 7.67 3.91
C THR A 56 6.52 6.92 4.75
N CYS A 57 6.59 7.18 6.05
CA CYS A 57 7.68 6.66 6.89
C CYS A 57 7.33 5.40 7.69
N THR A 58 6.13 5.31 8.27
CA THR A 58 5.83 4.30 9.31
C THR A 58 4.44 3.66 9.22
N ARG A 59 3.49 4.27 8.50
CA ARG A 59 2.07 3.88 8.46
C ARG A 59 1.50 3.89 7.03
N PRO A 60 2.01 3.07 6.11
CA PRO A 60 1.58 3.05 4.70
C PRO A 60 0.09 2.72 4.52
N GLY A 61 -0.54 2.06 5.48
CA GLY A 61 -1.99 1.83 5.49
C GLY A 61 -2.85 3.12 5.53
N LEU A 62 -2.25 4.28 5.82
CA LEU A 62 -2.92 5.59 5.73
C LEU A 62 -2.83 6.22 4.33
N ALA A 63 -1.93 5.73 3.47
CA ALA A 63 -1.58 6.38 2.21
C ALA A 63 -2.78 6.57 1.29
N TYR A 64 -3.66 5.57 1.18
CA TYR A 64 -4.87 5.68 0.36
C TYR A 64 -5.79 6.81 0.85
N ALA A 65 -6.13 6.82 2.14
CA ALA A 65 -7.05 7.79 2.72
C ALA A 65 -6.50 9.22 2.59
N LEU A 66 -5.21 9.42 2.89
CA LEU A 66 -4.55 10.72 2.80
C LEU A 66 -4.35 11.16 1.35
N GLY A 67 -4.10 10.22 0.44
CA GLY A 67 -4.04 10.46 -1.00
C GLY A 67 -5.35 11.06 -1.52
N GLN A 68 -6.51 10.51 -1.10
CA GLN A 68 -7.81 11.09 -1.47
C GLN A 68 -8.03 12.47 -0.85
N LEU A 69 -7.68 12.65 0.43
CA LEU A 69 -7.85 13.92 1.16
C LEU A 69 -6.94 15.04 0.63
N SER A 70 -5.76 14.69 0.09
CA SER A 70 -4.82 15.67 -0.48
C SER A 70 -5.38 16.45 -1.66
N ARG A 71 -6.36 15.89 -2.37
CA ARG A 71 -7.01 16.50 -3.54
C ARG A 71 -7.83 17.75 -3.17
N PHE A 72 -8.18 17.91 -1.90
CA PHE A 72 -9.09 18.97 -1.43
C PHE A 72 -8.41 19.99 -0.49
N VAL A 73 -7.07 20.00 -0.43
CA VAL A 73 -6.30 20.91 0.45
C VAL A 73 -6.54 22.39 0.15
N SER A 74 -6.83 22.74 -1.10
CA SER A 74 -7.08 24.13 -1.51
C SER A 74 -8.44 24.66 -1.04
N LYS A 75 -9.47 23.80 -1.00
CA LYS A 75 -10.85 24.16 -0.64
C LYS A 75 -11.51 23.02 0.16
N PRO A 76 -11.10 22.76 1.40
CA PRO A 76 -11.69 21.69 2.22
C PRO A 76 -13.11 22.06 2.67
N THR A 77 -14.00 21.09 2.67
CA THR A 77 -15.40 21.23 3.15
C THR A 77 -15.54 20.53 4.49
N THR A 78 -16.68 20.69 5.15
CA THR A 78 -16.98 20.00 6.41
C THR A 78 -16.82 18.48 6.28
N LYS A 79 -17.27 17.89 5.16
CA LYS A 79 -17.10 16.47 4.85
C LYS A 79 -15.62 16.06 4.77
N HIS A 80 -14.78 16.90 4.15
CA HIS A 80 -13.33 16.65 4.07
C HIS A 80 -12.69 16.70 5.45
N VAL A 81 -13.05 17.71 6.26
CA VAL A 81 -12.56 17.86 7.64
C VAL A 81 -13.00 16.68 8.50
N GLU A 82 -14.25 16.22 8.41
CA GLU A 82 -14.74 15.06 9.14
C GLU A 82 -14.02 13.76 8.75
N ALA A 83 -13.72 13.58 7.46
CA ALA A 83 -12.94 12.45 6.98
C ALA A 83 -11.48 12.49 7.48
N LEU A 84 -10.85 13.67 7.54
CA LEU A 84 -9.52 13.83 8.14
C LEU A 84 -9.53 13.56 9.66
N LYS A 85 -10.56 14.04 10.37
CA LYS A 85 -10.79 13.75 11.78
C LYS A 85 -11.00 12.25 12.03
N ARG A 86 -11.57 11.51 11.08
CA ARG A 86 -11.66 10.05 11.13
C ARG A 86 -10.28 9.40 11.06
N VAL A 87 -9.39 9.86 10.19
CA VAL A 87 -8.00 9.37 10.13
C VAL A 87 -7.29 9.55 11.48
N LEU A 88 -7.49 10.68 12.16
CA LEU A 88 -6.97 10.91 13.51
C LEU A 88 -7.54 9.91 14.53
N ARG A 89 -8.86 9.62 14.50
CA ARG A 89 -9.47 8.58 15.35
C ARG A 89 -8.95 7.17 15.07
N TYR A 90 -8.59 6.87 13.83
CA TYR A 90 -7.97 5.59 13.45
C TYR A 90 -6.53 5.48 13.98
N LEU A 91 -5.81 6.60 14.02
CA LEU A 91 -4.49 6.67 14.65
C LEU A 91 -4.54 6.38 16.15
N VAL A 92 -5.59 6.82 16.87
CA VAL A 92 -5.78 6.48 18.30
C VAL A 92 -5.95 4.96 18.50
N GLU A 93 -6.62 4.27 17.59
CA GLU A 93 -6.77 2.80 17.67
C GLU A 93 -5.46 2.07 17.30
N THR A 94 -4.60 2.69 16.48
CA THR A 94 -3.43 2.04 15.89
C THR A 94 -2.09 2.65 16.32
N THR A 95 -2.02 3.27 17.50
CA THR A 95 -0.80 3.89 18.05
C THR A 95 0.37 2.92 18.24
N GLU A 96 0.07 1.64 18.39
CA GLU A 96 1.04 0.54 18.58
C GLU A 96 1.39 -0.20 17.28
N TYR A 97 0.74 0.14 16.16
CA TYR A 97 0.96 -0.54 14.88
C TYR A 97 2.12 0.13 14.15
N GLY A 98 3.08 -0.64 13.65
CA GLY A 98 4.22 -0.12 12.88
C GLY A 98 4.72 -1.07 11.81
N ILE A 99 5.49 -0.54 10.86
CA ILE A 99 6.26 -1.36 9.93
C ILE A 99 7.52 -1.84 10.65
N ARG A 100 7.76 -3.16 10.63
CA ARG A 100 9.02 -3.76 11.06
C ARG A 100 9.90 -3.93 9.83
N TYR A 101 10.89 -3.05 9.66
CA TYR A 101 11.86 -3.17 8.57
C TYR A 101 12.93 -4.22 8.92
N LEU A 102 13.09 -5.20 8.04
CA LEU A 102 14.35 -5.96 7.89
C LEU A 102 15.13 -5.27 6.76
N ARG A 103 16.43 -5.06 6.94
CA ARG A 103 17.25 -4.20 6.07
C ARG A 103 17.50 -4.86 4.71
N GLY A 104 16.89 -4.32 3.65
CA GLY A 104 17.27 -4.55 2.24
C GLY A 104 18.02 -3.33 1.63
N PRO A 105 18.85 -3.50 0.59
CA PRO A 105 19.60 -2.41 -0.04
C PRO A 105 18.72 -1.56 -0.98
N ALA A 106 19.03 -0.27 -1.11
CA ALA A 106 18.18 0.74 -1.74
C ALA A 106 18.90 1.47 -2.90
N ASP A 107 18.52 1.19 -4.15
CA ASP A 107 19.00 1.90 -5.35
C ASP A 107 17.81 2.23 -6.28
N GLY A 108 17.24 3.44 -6.21
CA GLY A 108 15.99 3.78 -6.88
C GLY A 108 16.14 4.62 -8.17
N ASN A 109 15.90 3.99 -9.33
CA ASN A 109 15.55 4.70 -10.58
C ASN A 109 14.01 4.69 -10.74
N PRO A 110 13.35 5.81 -11.11
CA PRO A 110 11.91 5.84 -11.29
C PRO A 110 11.46 5.02 -12.50
N ILE A 111 10.52 4.10 -12.28
CA ILE A 111 9.90 3.26 -13.30
C ILE A 111 8.63 3.97 -13.80
N ILE A 112 8.52 4.18 -15.12
CA ILE A 112 7.33 4.77 -15.76
C ILE A 112 6.72 3.71 -16.69
N THR A 113 5.46 3.34 -16.45
CA THR A 113 4.72 2.35 -17.25
C THR A 113 3.57 2.99 -18.01
N LEU A 114 3.23 2.46 -19.19
CA LEU A 114 2.25 3.06 -20.11
C LEU A 114 0.80 2.62 -19.83
N TYR A 115 0.60 1.45 -19.21
CA TYR A 115 -0.74 0.92 -18.88
C TYR A 115 -0.72 -0.01 -17.67
N ALA A 116 -1.89 -0.25 -17.07
CA ALA A 116 -2.02 -0.95 -15.78
C ALA A 116 -1.39 -2.36 -15.76
N ALA A 117 -1.61 -3.18 -16.79
CA ALA A 117 -1.02 -4.51 -16.85
C ALA A 117 0.51 -4.51 -17.01
N GLU A 118 1.10 -3.45 -17.60
CA GLU A 118 2.55 -3.26 -17.62
C GLU A 118 3.06 -2.86 -16.23
N ALA A 119 2.36 -1.95 -15.54
CA ALA A 119 2.68 -1.58 -14.17
C ALA A 119 2.75 -2.80 -13.24
N GLU A 120 1.75 -3.66 -13.31
CA GLU A 120 1.71 -4.89 -12.51
C GLU A 120 2.78 -5.92 -12.91
N TYR A 121 3.06 -6.05 -14.21
CA TYR A 121 4.13 -6.92 -14.68
C TYR A 121 5.51 -6.45 -14.24
N VAL A 122 5.75 -5.14 -14.28
CA VAL A 122 6.99 -4.53 -13.79
C VAL A 122 7.11 -4.69 -12.27
N ALA A 123 6.03 -4.41 -11.52
CA ALA A 123 6.00 -4.62 -10.07
C ALA A 123 6.29 -6.08 -9.70
N ALA A 124 5.72 -7.04 -10.42
CA ALA A 124 6.02 -8.45 -10.23
C ALA A 124 7.49 -8.79 -10.52
N CYS A 125 8.11 -8.12 -11.50
CA CYS A 125 9.51 -8.33 -11.82
C CYS A 125 10.43 -7.80 -10.72
N GLU A 126 10.19 -6.60 -10.21
CA GLU A 126 10.92 -6.06 -9.04
C GLU A 126 10.76 -6.96 -7.82
N ALA A 127 9.53 -7.35 -7.50
CA ALA A 127 9.24 -8.29 -6.41
C ALA A 127 9.97 -9.64 -6.60
N SER A 128 10.12 -10.10 -7.85
CA SER A 128 10.86 -11.34 -8.15
C SER A 128 12.35 -11.23 -7.92
N MET A 129 12.95 -10.08 -8.21
CA MET A 129 14.37 -9.85 -7.92
C MET A 129 14.63 -9.88 -6.41
N GLU A 130 13.83 -9.13 -5.65
CA GLU A 130 13.93 -9.10 -4.19
C GLU A 130 13.66 -10.47 -3.56
N ALA A 131 12.57 -11.13 -3.95
CA ALA A 131 12.20 -12.44 -3.41
C ALA A 131 13.25 -13.53 -3.71
N THR A 132 13.89 -13.47 -4.89
CA THR A 132 14.99 -14.39 -5.23
C THR A 132 16.22 -14.12 -4.35
N ALA A 133 16.55 -12.85 -4.12
CA ALA A 133 17.67 -12.49 -3.23
C ALA A 133 17.42 -12.97 -1.79
N GLU A 134 16.22 -12.75 -1.26
CA GLU A 134 15.82 -13.24 0.06
C GLU A 134 15.81 -14.76 0.13
N GLY A 135 15.26 -15.44 -0.88
CA GLY A 135 15.24 -16.90 -0.97
C GLY A 135 16.64 -17.51 -0.95
N ASN A 136 17.62 -16.87 -1.61
CA ASN A 136 19.01 -17.29 -1.57
C ASN A 136 19.62 -17.16 -0.17
N ILE A 137 19.41 -16.01 0.49
CA ILE A 137 19.89 -15.79 1.86
C ILE A 137 19.27 -16.79 2.83
N LEU A 138 17.95 -17.01 2.73
CA LEU A 138 17.26 -17.93 3.61
C LEU A 138 17.68 -19.38 3.38
N THR A 139 17.95 -19.77 2.13
CA THR A 139 18.48 -21.11 1.82
C THR A 139 19.88 -21.31 2.39
N GLU A 140 20.71 -20.26 2.40
CA GLU A 140 22.05 -20.29 3.02
C GLU A 140 21.96 -20.39 4.55
N VAL A 141 21.08 -19.62 5.18
CA VAL A 141 20.88 -19.64 6.64
C VAL A 141 20.20 -20.92 7.11
N LEU A 142 19.24 -21.44 6.33
CA LEU A 142 18.44 -22.61 6.62
C LEU A 142 18.88 -23.77 5.71
N ALA A 143 20.13 -24.23 5.87
CA ALA A 143 20.85 -25.18 5.01
C ALA A 143 20.14 -26.52 4.66
N HIS A 144 18.97 -26.81 5.26
CA HIS A 144 18.16 -28.00 4.98
C HIS A 144 16.79 -27.70 4.32
N HIS A 145 16.50 -26.43 4.00
CA HIS A 145 15.24 -26.02 3.39
C HIS A 145 15.52 -25.21 2.12
N THR A 146 15.16 -25.78 0.96
CA THR A 146 15.11 -25.02 -0.28
C THR A 146 13.85 -24.15 -0.26
N ILE A 147 14.02 -22.84 -0.14
CA ILE A 147 12.90 -21.91 -0.16
C ILE A 147 12.68 -21.44 -1.59
N LYS A 148 11.54 -21.84 -2.16
CA LYS A 148 11.08 -21.35 -3.46
C LYS A 148 10.10 -20.20 -3.22
N PRO A 149 10.44 -18.95 -3.59
CA PRO A 149 9.54 -17.83 -3.39
C PRO A 149 8.27 -17.97 -4.23
N VAL A 150 7.13 -17.65 -3.62
CA VAL A 150 5.81 -17.62 -4.28
C VAL A 150 5.35 -16.18 -4.36
N ILE A 151 5.06 -15.71 -5.57
CA ILE A 151 4.70 -14.32 -5.85
C ILE A 151 3.28 -14.27 -6.41
N GLY A 152 2.46 -13.45 -5.77
CA GLY A 152 1.09 -13.20 -6.17
C GLY A 152 0.93 -12.07 -7.18
N ILE A 153 0.12 -12.28 -8.22
CA ILE A 153 -0.35 -11.25 -9.15
C ILE A 153 -1.88 -11.29 -9.21
N ASP A 154 -2.54 -10.13 -9.23
CA ASP A 154 -3.99 -10.04 -9.41
C ASP A 154 -4.44 -9.67 -10.84
N SER A 155 -3.55 -9.22 -11.73
CA SER A 155 -3.81 -9.19 -13.18
C SER A 155 -3.53 -10.52 -13.87
N SER A 156 -4.60 -11.11 -14.42
CA SER A 156 -4.52 -12.26 -15.30
C SER A 156 -3.64 -11.99 -16.54
N ALA A 157 -3.62 -10.75 -17.05
CA ALA A 157 -2.76 -10.39 -18.17
C ALA A 157 -1.27 -10.39 -17.79
N ALA A 158 -0.93 -9.82 -16.62
CA ALA A 158 0.44 -9.81 -16.12
C ALA A 158 0.92 -11.23 -15.75
N HIS A 159 0.03 -12.06 -15.18
CA HIS A 159 0.32 -13.47 -14.91
C HIS A 159 0.65 -14.24 -16.19
N VAL A 160 -0.16 -14.10 -17.24
CA VAL A 160 0.09 -14.76 -18.53
C VAL A 160 1.41 -14.28 -19.14
N MET A 161 1.75 -13.00 -18.99
CA MET A 161 3.03 -12.45 -19.47
C MET A 161 4.24 -12.98 -18.69
N ALA A 162 4.06 -13.31 -17.41
CA ALA A 162 5.10 -13.88 -16.55
C ALA A 162 5.29 -15.39 -16.79
N THR A 163 4.22 -16.14 -17.04
CA THR A 163 4.29 -17.59 -17.18
C THR A 163 4.47 -18.06 -18.62
N SER A 164 3.96 -17.31 -19.60
CA SER A 164 3.90 -17.72 -21.00
C SER A 164 4.59 -16.71 -21.93
N PRO A 165 5.36 -17.17 -22.94
CA PRO A 165 5.92 -16.29 -23.96
C PRO A 165 4.83 -15.90 -24.98
N THR A 166 3.89 -15.04 -24.59
CA THR A 166 2.84 -14.53 -25.48
C THR A 166 3.25 -13.19 -26.10
N TYR A 167 3.45 -13.19 -27.42
CA TYR A 167 3.72 -11.99 -28.22
C TYR A 167 2.39 -11.35 -28.62
N SER A 168 2.09 -10.17 -28.08
CA SER A 168 0.93 -9.37 -28.50
C SER A 168 1.39 -7.96 -28.87
N ARG A 169 0.58 -7.23 -29.66
CA ARG A 169 0.85 -5.80 -29.94
C ARG A 169 1.00 -4.97 -28.65
N ARG A 170 0.34 -5.37 -27.55
CA ARG A 170 0.38 -4.68 -26.25
C ARG A 170 1.68 -4.95 -25.49
N THR A 171 2.27 -6.13 -25.64
CA THR A 171 3.51 -6.53 -24.93
C THR A 171 4.80 -6.13 -25.64
N ARG A 172 4.71 -5.59 -26.86
CA ARG A 172 5.87 -5.20 -27.69
C ARG A 172 6.70 -4.05 -27.10
N LEU A 173 6.11 -3.20 -26.26
CA LEU A 173 6.78 -2.04 -25.65
C LEU A 173 7.45 -2.36 -24.31
N ILE A 174 7.28 -3.58 -23.81
CA ILE A 174 7.86 -3.98 -22.54
C ILE A 174 9.35 -4.19 -22.76
N GLU A 175 10.17 -3.40 -22.08
CA GLU A 175 11.62 -3.51 -22.16
C GLU A 175 12.09 -4.92 -21.77
N LEU A 176 13.10 -5.43 -22.48
CA LEU A 176 13.65 -6.78 -22.32
C LEU A 176 14.00 -7.12 -20.85
N ARG A 177 14.38 -6.12 -20.04
CA ARG A 177 14.71 -6.31 -18.62
C ARG A 177 13.56 -6.91 -17.81
N TRP A 178 12.31 -6.60 -18.16
CA TRP A 178 11.13 -7.06 -17.43
C TRP A 178 10.76 -8.50 -17.75
N HIS A 179 11.47 -9.15 -18.67
CA HIS A 179 11.34 -10.58 -18.92
C HIS A 179 12.16 -11.45 -17.97
N TYR A 180 12.95 -10.84 -17.07
CA TYR A 180 13.64 -11.55 -15.99
C TYR A 180 12.69 -12.41 -15.16
N VAL A 181 11.51 -11.89 -14.78
CA VAL A 181 10.50 -12.67 -14.04
C VAL A 181 10.12 -13.95 -14.78
N ARG A 182 9.93 -13.86 -16.09
CA ARG A 182 9.56 -15.01 -16.92
C ARG A 182 10.68 -16.03 -17.00
N GLU A 183 11.92 -15.57 -17.08
CA GLU A 183 13.08 -16.46 -17.06
C GLU A 183 13.18 -17.21 -15.72
N GLN A 184 12.96 -16.53 -14.59
CA GLN A 184 12.99 -17.18 -13.27
C GLN A 184 11.85 -18.18 -13.08
N VAL A 185 10.66 -17.90 -13.61
CA VAL A 185 9.54 -18.87 -13.61
C VAL A 185 9.89 -20.10 -14.43
N GLN A 186 10.43 -19.92 -15.63
CA GLN A 186 10.82 -21.04 -16.51
C GLN A 186 11.94 -21.90 -15.93
N ARG A 187 12.87 -21.27 -15.19
CA ARG A 187 13.93 -21.97 -14.44
C ARG A 187 13.39 -22.71 -13.21
N GLY A 188 12.16 -22.44 -12.79
CA GLY A 188 11.57 -22.98 -11.57
C GLY A 188 12.08 -22.32 -10.28
N SER A 189 12.83 -21.22 -10.38
CA SER A 189 13.38 -20.49 -9.23
C SER A 189 12.29 -19.78 -8.42
N ILE A 190 11.22 -19.35 -9.07
CA ILE A 190 10.07 -18.68 -8.46
C ILE A 190 8.77 -19.32 -8.93
N GLU A 191 7.71 -19.21 -8.13
CA GLU A 191 6.36 -19.61 -8.50
C GLU A 191 5.44 -18.40 -8.60
N MET A 192 4.75 -18.25 -9.72
CA MET A 192 3.77 -17.18 -9.91
C MET A 192 2.37 -17.73 -9.71
N VAL A 193 1.62 -17.13 -8.79
CA VAL A 193 0.23 -17.49 -8.50
C VAL A 193 -0.69 -16.32 -8.76
N THR A 194 -1.88 -16.62 -9.30
CA THR A 194 -2.93 -15.59 -9.40
C THR A 194 -3.61 -15.47 -8.05
N ILE A 195 -3.64 -14.27 -7.48
CA ILE A 195 -4.36 -13.99 -6.24
C ILE A 195 -5.71 -13.37 -6.58
N GLN A 196 -6.77 -13.90 -5.96
CA GLN A 196 -8.08 -13.28 -6.02
C GLN A 196 -8.03 -11.95 -5.27
N GLY A 197 -8.63 -10.88 -5.82
CA GLY A 197 -8.58 -9.56 -5.19
C GLY A 197 -9.05 -9.53 -3.72
N GLU A 198 -9.88 -10.46 -3.27
CA GLU A 198 -10.29 -10.57 -1.85
C GLU A 198 -9.19 -11.03 -0.89
N GLU A 199 -8.18 -11.70 -1.41
CA GLU A 199 -7.04 -12.23 -0.66
C GLU A 199 -5.75 -11.47 -0.98
N ASN A 200 -5.83 -10.38 -1.75
CA ASN A 200 -4.66 -9.57 -2.08
C ASN A 200 -4.31 -8.65 -0.91
N PRO A 201 -3.22 -8.89 -0.15
CA PRO A 201 -2.81 -8.01 0.95
C PRO A 201 -2.52 -6.58 0.50
N VAL A 202 -2.15 -6.38 -0.77
CA VAL A 202 -1.86 -5.07 -1.36
C VAL A 202 -3.12 -4.19 -1.44
N ASP A 203 -4.33 -4.78 -1.44
CA ASP A 203 -5.59 -4.02 -1.41
C ASP A 203 -5.70 -3.11 -0.19
N ALA A 204 -5.05 -3.47 0.92
CA ALA A 204 -4.98 -2.62 2.11
C ALA A 204 -4.35 -1.24 1.86
N PHE A 205 -3.53 -1.12 0.82
CA PHE A 205 -2.85 0.13 0.45
C PHE A 205 -3.49 0.85 -0.73
N SER A 206 -4.32 0.18 -1.52
CA SER A 206 -4.84 0.70 -2.78
C SER A 206 -6.35 0.90 -2.81
N LYS A 207 -7.11 0.35 -1.84
CA LYS A 207 -8.57 0.38 -1.83
C LYS A 207 -9.15 0.82 -0.47
N PRO A 208 -10.37 1.39 -0.46
CA PRO A 208 -11.11 1.61 0.77
C PRO A 208 -11.73 0.29 1.22
N LEU A 209 -11.32 -0.19 2.39
CA LEU A 209 -11.77 -1.47 2.95
C LEU A 209 -12.61 -1.28 4.22
N ASP A 210 -13.45 -2.26 4.53
CA ASP A 210 -14.12 -2.33 5.84
C ASP A 210 -13.14 -2.83 6.92
N LYS A 211 -13.54 -2.70 8.19
CA LYS A 211 -12.67 -3.05 9.34
C LYS A 211 -12.24 -4.52 9.30
N ALA A 212 -13.17 -5.42 9.00
CA ALA A 212 -12.93 -6.84 9.01
C ALA A 212 -11.90 -7.25 7.94
N ARG A 213 -12.05 -6.76 6.71
CA ARG A 213 -11.12 -7.05 5.62
C ARG A 213 -9.77 -6.39 5.84
N LEU A 214 -9.74 -5.14 6.32
CA LEU A 214 -8.47 -4.46 6.62
C LEU A 214 -7.65 -5.21 7.68
N ASN A 215 -8.27 -5.64 8.77
CA ASN A 215 -7.60 -6.42 9.81
C ASN A 215 -7.06 -7.75 9.28
N LYS A 216 -7.87 -8.48 8.49
CA LYS A 216 -7.44 -9.74 7.85
C LYS A 216 -6.19 -9.52 6.98
N LEU A 217 -6.19 -8.49 6.12
CA LEU A 217 -5.04 -8.21 5.26
C LEU A 217 -3.82 -7.70 6.04
N CYS A 218 -4.01 -6.91 7.10
CA CYS A 218 -2.92 -6.49 7.99
C CYS A 218 -2.27 -7.67 8.72
N GLU A 219 -3.06 -8.63 9.21
CA GLU A 219 -2.55 -9.88 9.81
C GLU A 219 -1.77 -10.70 8.79
N MET A 220 -2.27 -10.84 7.56
CA MET A 220 -1.56 -11.54 6.47
C MET A 220 -0.20 -10.90 6.15
N MET A 221 -0.07 -9.57 6.33
CA MET A 221 1.20 -8.84 6.14
C MET A 221 2.08 -8.81 7.39
N GLY A 222 1.66 -9.42 8.50
CA GLY A 222 2.37 -9.36 9.78
C GLY A 222 2.33 -7.97 10.46
N ILE A 223 1.41 -7.09 10.05
CA ILE A 223 1.14 -5.81 10.71
C ILE A 223 0.24 -6.09 11.93
N MET A 224 0.88 -6.47 13.04
CA MET A 224 0.21 -6.79 14.30
C MET A 224 0.57 -5.78 15.40
N ALA A 225 -0.24 -5.70 16.45
CA ALA A 225 0.11 -4.95 17.65
C ALA A 225 1.38 -5.55 18.28
N ALA A 226 2.34 -4.69 18.65
CA ALA A 226 3.56 -5.13 19.30
C ALA A 226 3.25 -5.58 20.74
N THR A 227 3.21 -6.89 20.98
CA THR A 227 3.30 -7.49 22.32
C THR A 227 4.74 -7.46 22.84
#